data_AF-A0A538CN95-F1
#
_entry.id   AF-A0A538CN95-F1
#
_cell.length_a   1.000
_cell.length_b   1.000
_cell.length_c   1.000
_cell.angle_alpha   90.00
_cell.angle_beta   90.00
_cell.angle_gamma   90.00
#
_symmetry.space_group_name_H-M   'P 1'
#
loop_
_entity.id
_entity.type
_entity.pdbx_description
1 polymer ?
#
loop_
_entity_poly.entity_id
_entity_poly.type
_entity_poly.pdbx_seq_one_letter_code
_entity_poly.pdbx_strand_id
1 'polypeptide(L)'
;MNIVLQQGPTLLKGHQTWQMNEINALIWPNKLGIGIMDKSAFDRTAKIAKQFKVIKKTPSGAYRDDLAKAAVAQLKSQGVDVYGKNWKKATIKVTPGGK
;
A
#
# COMPACT_ATOMS: atom_id res chain seq x y z
N MET A 1 7.88 -15.44 -4.59
CA MET A 1 8.92 -14.43 -4.91
C MET A 1 10.13 -14.98 -5.68
N ASN A 2 10.01 -16.15 -6.35
CA ASN A 2 11.14 -16.73 -7.09
C ASN A 2 11.15 -16.45 -8.59
N ILE A 3 10.06 -15.92 -9.16
CA ILE A 3 9.94 -15.68 -10.61
C ILE A 3 10.74 -14.45 -11.04
N VAL A 4 10.83 -13.42 -10.20
CA VAL A 4 11.49 -12.14 -10.53
C VAL A 4 13.02 -12.22 -10.42
N LEU A 5 13.54 -13.16 -9.63
CA LEU A 5 14.98 -13.32 -9.39
C LEU A 5 15.71 -14.11 -10.49
N GLN A 6 14.98 -14.88 -11.31
CA GLN A 6 15.58 -15.68 -12.39
C GLN A 6 15.84 -14.90 -13.68
N GLN A 7 15.26 -13.71 -13.84
CA GLN A 7 15.36 -12.90 -15.07
C GLN A 7 16.43 -11.80 -15.01
N GLY A 8 17.42 -11.94 -14.12
CA GLY A 8 18.56 -11.02 -14.03
C GLY A 8 18.17 -9.65 -13.47
N PRO A 9 18.17 -9.47 -12.13
CA PRO A 9 17.78 -8.19 -11.59
C PRO A 9 19.00 -7.25 -11.61
N THR A 10 18.96 -6.25 -12.49
CA THR A 10 19.78 -5.02 -12.40
C THR A 10 19.64 -4.34 -11.02
N LEU A 11 18.62 -4.71 -10.23
CA LEU A 11 18.40 -4.32 -8.84
C LEU A 11 18.72 -5.50 -7.90
N LEU A 12 19.96 -5.57 -7.42
CA LEU A 12 20.42 -6.61 -6.50
C LEU A 12 19.51 -6.74 -5.25
N LYS A 13 19.40 -7.96 -4.71
CA LYS A 13 18.44 -8.35 -3.65
C LYS A 13 18.46 -7.43 -2.42
N GLY A 14 19.63 -6.88 -2.05
CA GLY A 14 19.75 -5.93 -0.95
C GLY A 14 18.99 -4.62 -1.18
N HIS A 15 19.01 -4.10 -2.41
CA HIS A 15 18.31 -2.87 -2.78
C HIS A 15 16.79 -3.04 -2.79
N GLN A 16 16.30 -4.14 -3.37
CA GLN A 16 14.85 -4.44 -3.37
C GLN A 16 14.33 -4.63 -1.94
N THR A 17 15.12 -5.27 -1.07
CA THR A 17 14.74 -5.48 0.34
C THR A 17 14.69 -4.16 1.11
N TRP A 18 15.65 -3.27 0.87
CA TRP A 18 15.62 -1.92 1.45
C TRP A 18 14.43 -1.11 0.94
N GLN A 19 14.19 -1.06 -0.38
CA GLN A 19 13.04 -0.36 -0.96
C GLN A 19 11.71 -0.86 -0.38
N MET A 20 11.55 -2.18 -0.28
CA MET A 20 10.37 -2.79 0.33
C MET A 20 10.22 -2.43 1.81
N ASN A 21 11.34 -2.32 2.55
CA ASN A 21 11.33 -1.91 3.95
C ASN A 21 10.93 -0.44 4.13
N GLU A 22 11.42 0.46 3.27
CA GLU A 22 11.00 1.87 3.26
C GLU A 22 9.53 2.04 2.86
N ILE A 23 9.08 1.33 1.81
CA ILE A 23 7.68 1.37 1.37
C ILE A 23 6.76 0.85 2.48
N ASN A 24 7.12 -0.25 3.14
CA ASN A 24 6.33 -0.75 4.26
C ASN A 24 6.34 0.21 5.46
N ALA A 25 7.39 1.00 5.66
CA ALA A 25 7.40 2.05 6.69
C ALA A 25 6.42 3.19 6.40
N LEU A 26 6.11 3.46 5.14
CA LEU A 26 5.10 4.45 4.75
C LEU A 26 3.68 3.88 4.83
N ILE A 27 3.53 2.57 4.65
CA ILE A 27 2.23 1.89 4.68
C ILE A 27 1.80 1.58 6.11
N TRP A 28 2.73 1.21 7.01
CA TRP A 28 2.43 0.69 8.34
C TRP A 28 2.98 1.58 9.47
N PRO A 29 2.25 1.73 10.59
CA PRO A 29 0.91 1.17 10.87
C PRO A 29 -0.20 1.97 10.16
N ASN A 30 -1.16 1.25 9.59
CA ASN A 30 -2.30 1.85 8.90
C ASN A 30 -3.53 1.79 9.81
N LYS A 31 -4.18 2.93 10.07
CA LYS A 31 -5.37 2.99 10.93
C LYS A 31 -6.64 2.46 10.27
N LEU A 32 -6.74 2.53 8.94
CA LEU A 32 -7.90 2.08 8.17
C LEU A 32 -7.84 0.57 7.92
N GLY A 33 -6.63 0.02 7.81
CA GLY A 33 -6.39 -1.38 7.45
C GLY A 33 -5.94 -1.53 6.00
N ILE A 34 -5.36 -2.69 5.67
CA ILE A 34 -4.83 -2.95 4.34
C ILE A 34 -5.89 -2.78 3.24
N GLY A 35 -5.54 -2.03 2.19
CA GLY A 35 -6.37 -1.90 0.99
C GLY A 35 -7.66 -1.08 1.15
N ILE A 36 -7.94 -0.51 2.33
CA ILE A 36 -9.09 0.37 2.51
C ILE A 36 -8.74 1.78 2.03
N MET A 37 -9.49 2.26 1.05
CA MET A 37 -9.36 3.62 0.54
C MET A 37 -9.86 4.64 1.56
N ASP A 38 -9.00 5.62 1.89
CA ASP A 38 -9.39 6.73 2.75
C ASP A 38 -10.46 7.60 2.06
N LYS A 39 -11.64 7.69 2.68
CA LYS A 39 -12.76 8.46 2.13
C LYS A 39 -12.44 9.96 2.02
N SER A 40 -11.73 10.53 2.99
CA SER A 40 -11.36 11.94 2.98
C SER A 40 -10.36 12.27 1.87
N ALA A 41 -9.41 11.36 1.59
CA ALA A 41 -8.47 11.48 0.49
C ALA A 41 -9.18 11.36 -0.87
N PHE A 42 -10.14 10.44 -0.99
CA PHE A 42 -10.98 10.32 -2.18
C PHE A 42 -11.82 11.59 -2.41
N ASP A 43 -12.51 12.07 -1.38
CA ASP A 43 -13.34 13.28 -1.45
C ASP A 43 -12.49 14.52 -1.81
N ARG A 44 -11.28 14.64 -1.24
CA ARG A 44 -10.30 15.68 -1.62
C ARG A 44 -9.92 15.58 -3.09
N THR A 45 -9.64 14.37 -3.58
CA THR A 45 -9.28 14.14 -4.98
C THR A 45 -10.43 14.51 -5.92
N ALA A 46 -11.66 14.10 -5.60
CA ALA A 46 -12.84 14.47 -6.37
C ALA A 46 -13.06 16.00 -6.39
N LYS A 47 -12.84 16.69 -5.27
CA LYS A 47 -12.91 18.15 -5.18
C LYS A 47 -11.87 18.83 -6.08
N ILE A 48 -10.60 18.41 -6.00
CA ILE A 48 -9.50 18.94 -6.83
C ILE A 48 -9.78 18.68 -8.32
N ALA A 49 -10.16 17.46 -8.68
CA ALA A 49 -10.46 17.11 -10.07
C ALA A 49 -11.62 17.94 -10.64
N LYS A 50 -12.62 18.28 -9.82
CA LYS A 50 -13.71 19.19 -10.20
C LYS A 50 -13.22 20.64 -10.34
N GLN A 51 -12.38 21.11 -9.41
CA GLN A 51 -11.81 22.46 -9.44
C GLN A 51 -10.97 22.70 -10.69
N PHE A 52 -10.11 21.75 -11.06
CA PHE A 52 -9.25 21.83 -12.23
C PHE A 52 -9.92 21.35 -13.53
N LYS A 53 -11.25 21.13 -13.51
CA LYS A 53 -12.05 20.71 -14.67
C LYS A 53 -11.56 19.41 -15.36
N VAL A 54 -10.84 18.55 -14.62
CA VAL A 54 -10.45 17.21 -15.09
C VAL A 54 -11.68 16.32 -15.27
N ILE A 55 -12.68 16.48 -14.38
CA ILE A 55 -13.97 15.80 -14.45
C ILE A 55 -15.11 16.82 -14.57
N LYS A 56 -16.09 16.51 -15.42
CA LYS A 56 -17.29 17.36 -15.63
C LYS A 56 -18.37 17.13 -14.58
N LYS A 57 -18.47 15.92 -14.03
CA LYS A 57 -19.42 15.53 -12.98
C LYS A 57 -18.70 14.73 -11.91
N THR A 58 -19.13 14.87 -10.66
CA THR A 58 -18.63 14.03 -9.58
C THR A 58 -19.06 12.58 -9.85
N PRO A 59 -18.15 11.59 -9.83
CA PRO A 59 -18.52 10.20 -10.05
C PRO A 59 -19.36 9.67 -8.89
N SER A 60 -20.48 9.02 -9.22
CA SER A 60 -21.33 8.28 -8.28
C SER A 60 -20.99 6.79 -8.33
N GLY A 61 -20.75 6.15 -7.19
CA GLY A 61 -20.39 4.73 -7.12
C GLY A 61 -18.90 4.40 -7.34
N ALA A 62 -18.06 5.41 -7.63
CA ALA A 62 -16.61 5.19 -7.79
C ALA A 62 -15.88 4.94 -6.46
N TYR A 63 -16.44 5.41 -5.34
CA TYR A 63 -15.97 5.00 -4.01
C TYR A 63 -16.68 3.71 -3.61
N ARG A 64 -15.93 2.62 -3.59
CA ARG A 64 -16.38 1.28 -3.19
C ARG A 64 -15.36 0.71 -2.21
N ASP A 65 -15.75 0.60 -0.95
CA ASP A 65 -14.93 0.05 0.13
C ASP A 65 -15.56 -1.20 0.77
N ASP A 66 -16.72 -1.63 0.27
CA ASP A 66 -17.50 -2.77 0.72
C ASP A 66 -16.69 -4.08 0.66
N LEU A 67 -16.09 -4.37 -0.50
CA LEU A 67 -15.28 -5.56 -0.71
C LEU A 67 -13.99 -5.52 0.12
N ALA A 68 -13.36 -4.36 0.22
CA ALA A 68 -12.13 -4.18 0.99
C ALA A 68 -12.39 -4.38 2.49
N LYS A 69 -13.50 -3.83 3.00
CA LYS A 69 -13.94 -4.02 4.40
C LYS A 69 -14.27 -5.49 4.69
N ALA A 70 -14.97 -6.18 3.77
CA ALA A 70 -15.27 -7.59 3.92
C ALA A 70 -13.99 -8.45 3.96
N ALA A 71 -13.03 -8.19 3.07
CA ALA A 71 -11.74 -8.87 3.07
C ALA A 71 -10.96 -8.62 4.37
N VAL A 72 -10.92 -7.36 4.85
CA VAL A 72 -10.27 -7.02 6.13
C VAL A 72 -10.96 -7.72 7.30
N ALA A 73 -12.29 -7.82 7.32
CA ALA A 73 -13.02 -8.55 8.35
C ALA A 73 -12.69 -10.06 8.33
N GLN A 74 -12.62 -10.66 7.14
CA GLN A 74 -12.22 -12.06 6.99
C GLN A 74 -10.78 -12.28 7.47
N LEU A 75 -9.83 -11.41 7.09
CA LEU A 75 -8.43 -11.51 7.53
C LEU A 75 -8.29 -11.36 9.06
N LYS A 76 -9.08 -10.47 9.67
CA LYS A 76 -9.15 -10.37 11.14
C LYS A 76 -9.66 -11.66 11.79
N SER A 77 -10.68 -12.30 11.21
CA SER A 77 -11.21 -13.58 11.71
C SER A 77 -10.18 -14.71 11.63
N GLN A 78 -9.24 -14.62 10.68
CA GLN A 78 -8.10 -15.54 10.55
C GLN A 78 -6.91 -15.17 11.44
N GLY A 79 -7.03 -14.12 12.27
CA GLY A 79 -5.97 -13.67 13.17
C GLY A 79 -4.83 -12.91 12.49
N VAL A 80 -5.00 -12.47 11.24
CA VAL A 80 -3.99 -11.72 10.49
C VAL A 80 -3.96 -10.25 10.93
N ASP A 81 -2.76 -9.69 11.11
CA ASP A 81 -2.58 -8.27 11.42
C ASP A 81 -2.84 -7.39 10.19
N VAL A 82 -4.09 -7.00 10.01
CA VAL A 82 -4.54 -6.11 8.93
C VAL A 82 -4.14 -4.65 9.12
N TYR A 83 -3.65 -4.28 10.30
CA TYR A 83 -3.30 -2.91 10.68
C TYR A 83 -1.78 -2.68 10.74
N GLY A 84 -1.00 -3.76 10.65
CA GLY A 84 0.46 -3.71 10.77
C GLY A 84 0.91 -3.14 12.12
N LYS A 85 0.12 -3.36 13.19
CA LYS A 85 0.43 -2.86 14.55
C LYS A 85 1.75 -3.43 15.06
N ASN A 86 2.07 -4.66 14.68
CA ASN A 86 3.30 -5.34 15.07
C ASN A 86 4.42 -5.19 14.03
N TRP A 87 4.16 -4.49 12.92
CA TRP A 87 5.18 -4.27 11.91
C TRP A 87 6.27 -3.35 12.46
N LYS A 88 7.52 -3.80 12.33
CA LYS A 88 8.70 -3.01 12.66
C LYS A 88 9.59 -2.97 11.45
N LYS A 89 10.14 -1.79 11.19
CA LYS A 89 11.16 -1.59 10.17
C LYS A 89 12.33 -2.53 10.43
N ALA A 90 12.66 -3.37 9.46
CA ALA A 90 13.82 -4.24 9.54
C ALA A 90 15.08 -3.41 9.35
N THR A 91 16.13 -3.69 10.12
CA THR A 91 17.45 -3.07 9.90
C THR A 91 18.13 -3.78 8.73
N ILE A 92 17.92 -3.27 7.52
CA ILE A 92 18.58 -3.79 6.32
C ILE A 92 19.92 -3.08 6.16
N LYS A 93 21.02 -3.83 6.23
CA LYS A 93 22.36 -3.33 5.93
C LYS A 93 22.50 -3.25 4.41
N VAL A 94 22.25 -2.07 3.85
CA VAL A 94 22.41 -1.85 2.41
C VAL A 94 23.90 -1.81 2.09
N THR A 95 24.38 -2.82 1.38
CA THR A 95 25.73 -2.84 0.80
C THR A 95 25.76 -1.90 -0.42
N PRO A 96 26.87 -1.18 -0.68
CA PRO A 96 27.00 -0.34 -1.87
C PRO A 96 26.73 -1.18 -3.13
N GLY A 97 25.80 -0.71 -3.97
CA GLY A 97 25.36 -1.44 -5.18
C GLY A 97 24.36 -2.58 -4.94
N GLY A 98 24.04 -2.94 -3.69
CA GLY A 98 23.06 -4.00 -3.37
C GLY A 98 23.61 -5.43 -3.32
N LYS A 99 24.95 -5.60 -3.34
CA LYS A 99 25.65 -6.90 -3.26
C LYS A 99 25.30 -7.71 -2.02
#